data_AF-A0A2S9GPF3-F1
#
_entry.id   AF-A0A2S9GPF3-F1
#
_cell.length_a   1.000
_cell.length_b   1.000
_cell.length_c   1.000
_cell.angle_alpha   90.00
_cell.angle_beta   90.00
_cell.angle_gamma   90.00
#
_symmetry.space_group_name_H-M   'P 1'
#
loop_
_entity.id
_entity.type
_entity.pdbx_description
1 polymer ?
#
loop_
_entity_poly.entity_id
_entity_poly.type
_entity_poly.pdbx_seq_one_letter_code
_entity_poly.pdbx_strand_id
1 'polypeptide(L)' 'MAIPSGCAFHPRCPERVDRCDEEVPKLISIDGTSRHETMCLLVPSMEISFGTSSSQRSTRSGHRGWNAQPDGMAM' A
#
# COMPACT_ATOMS: atom_id res chain seq x y z
N MET A 1 14.39 11.14 7.36
CA MET A 1 12.97 11.24 6.98
C MET A 1 12.23 10.15 7.75
N ALA A 2 11.47 10.51 8.78
CA ALA A 2 10.76 9.52 9.60
C ALA A 2 9.31 9.38 9.11
N ILE A 3 8.83 8.15 8.97
CA ILE A 3 7.42 7.88 8.72
C ILE A 3 6.71 7.99 10.08
N PRO A 4 5.58 8.73 10.16
CA PRO A 4 4.78 8.78 11.38
C PRO A 4 4.32 7.39 11.82
N SER A 5 4.25 7.17 13.14
CA SER A 5 3.64 5.97 13.70
C SER A 5 2.13 5.96 13.46
N GLY A 6 1.52 4.78 13.44
CA GLY A 6 0.09 4.64 13.15
C GLY A 6 -0.25 4.94 11.68
N CYS A 7 -1.40 5.55 11.44
CA CYS A 7 -1.89 5.87 10.11
C CYS A 7 -1.00 6.93 9.45
N ALA A 8 -0.27 6.60 8.38
CA ALA A 8 0.67 7.51 7.73
C ALA A 8 0.05 8.85 7.24
N PHE A 9 -1.27 8.92 7.11
CA PHE A 9 -2.02 10.11 6.69
C PHE A 9 -2.42 11.02 7.87
N HIS A 10 -2.31 10.57 9.12
CA HIS A 10 -2.75 11.30 10.33
C HIS A 10 -2.23 12.75 10.44
N PRO A 11 -0.99 13.10 10.01
CA PRO A 11 -0.51 14.49 10.15
C PRO A 11 -1.20 15.47 9.19
N ARG A 12 -1.94 14.97 8.20
CA ARG A 12 -2.64 15.76 7.17
C ARG A 12 -4.15 15.51 7.16
N CYS A 13 -4.67 14.64 8.02
CA CYS A 13 -6.07 14.26 8.05
C CYS A 13 -6.87 15.27 8.91
N PRO A 14 -7.91 15.94 8.37
CA PRO A 14 -8.77 16.84 9.16
C PRO A 14 -9.67 16.06 10.12
N GLU A 15 -10.08 14.83 9.76
CA GLU A 15 -10.94 13.95 10.56
C GLU A 15 -10.12 12.99 11.45
N ARG A 16 -8.91 13.38 11.86
CA ARG A 16 -8.04 12.55 12.70
C ARG A 16 -8.69 12.30 14.06
N VAL A 17 -8.58 11.06 14.53
CA VAL A 17 -8.92 10.65 15.91
C VAL A 17 -7.66 10.13 16.62
N ASP A 18 -7.67 10.04 17.95
CA ASP A 18 -6.50 9.62 18.75
C ASP A 18 -5.91 8.28 18.29
N ARG A 19 -6.78 7.34 17.94
CA ARG A 19 -6.37 6.03 17.43
C ARG A 19 -5.50 6.11 16.18
N CYS A 20 -5.64 7.15 15.35
CA CYS A 20 -4.83 7.30 14.13
C CYS A 20 -3.32 7.39 14.39
N ASP A 21 -2.88 7.81 15.58
CA ASP A 21 -1.46 7.89 15.94
C ASP A 21 -0.87 6.56 16.43
N GLU A 22 -1.76 5.66 16.89
CA GLU A 22 -1.41 4.41 17.55
C GLU A 22 -1.62 3.19 16.64
N GLU A 23 -2.70 3.18 15.84
CA GLU A 23 -3.07 2.04 15.00
C GLU A 23 -2.88 2.30 13.50
N VAL A 24 -2.39 1.28 12.80
CA VAL A 24 -2.31 1.28 11.33
C VAL A 24 -3.60 0.65 10.79
N PRO A 25 -4.46 1.42 10.09
CA PRO A 25 -5.69 0.90 9.52
C PRO A 25 -5.43 -0.19 8.47
N LYS A 26 -6.32 -1.19 8.42
CA LYS A 26 -6.31 -2.21 7.37
C LYS A 26 -6.86 -1.64 6.07
N LEU A 27 -6.36 -2.13 4.94
CA LEU A 27 -6.93 -1.84 3.63
C LEU A 27 -8.26 -2.59 3.51
N ILE A 28 -9.35 -1.86 3.32
CA ILE A 28 -10.70 -2.41 3.14
C ILE A 28 -11.36 -1.84 1.89
N SER A 29 -12.15 -2.65 1.18
CA SER A 29 -12.99 -2.15 0.08
C SER A 29 -14.22 -1.45 0.64
N ILE A 30 -14.65 -0.35 0.02
CA ILE A 30 -15.82 0.41 0.52
C ILE A 30 -17.15 -0.25 0.11
N ASP A 31 -17.21 -0.80 -1.09
CA ASP A 31 -18.42 -1.42 -1.66
C ASP A 31 -18.29 -2.94 -1.88
N GLY A 32 -17.14 -3.52 -1.55
CA GLY A 32 -16.88 -4.97 -1.66
C GLY A 32 -16.78 -5.52 -3.08
N THR A 33 -17.09 -4.72 -4.11
CA THR A 33 -17.09 -5.16 -5.52
C THR A 33 -16.03 -4.44 -6.36
N SER A 34 -15.68 -3.21 -5.99
CA SER A 34 -14.78 -2.35 -6.74
C SER A 34 -13.35 -2.38 -6.16
N ARG A 35 -12.38 -1.99 -6.99
CA ARG A 35 -10.99 -1.70 -6.56
C ARG A 35 -10.87 -0.41 -5.72
N HIS A 36 -11.99 0.12 -5.25
CA HIS A 36 -11.99 1.30 -4.40
C HIS A 36 -11.75 0.86 -2.95
N GLU A 37 -10.51 0.98 -2.53
CA GLU A 37 -10.05 0.54 -1.21
C GLU A 37 -9.57 1.74 -0.38
N THR A 38 -9.74 1.65 0.93
CA THR A 38 -9.38 2.69 1.89
C THR A 38 -8.72 2.08 3.11
N MET A 39 -7.87 2.87 3.79
CA MET A 39 -7.26 2.55 5.07
C MET A 39 -7.72 3.59 6.11
N CYS A 40 -9.02 3.84 6.22
CA CYS A 40 -9.53 4.79 7.20
C CYS A 40 -10.06 4.04 8.43
N LEU A 41 -9.81 4.57 9.63
CA LEU A 41 -10.32 3.99 10.88
C LEU A 41 -11.78 4.32 11.18
N LEU A 42 -12.31 5.32 10.47
CA LEU A 42 -13.69 5.80 10.64
C LEU A 42 -14.68 5.03 9.76
N VAL A 43 -14.21 4.28 8.76
CA VAL A 43 -15.08 3.44 7.94
C VAL A 43 -15.35 2.12 8.66
N PRO A 44 -16.63 1.71 8.81
CA PRO A 44 -16.98 0.48 9.49
C PRO A 44 -16.53 -0.73 8.66
N SER A 45 -15.79 -1.63 9.30
CA SER A 45 -15.22 -2.82 8.67
C SER A 45 -16.17 -4.03 8.63
N MET A 46 -17.43 -3.91 9.09
CA MET A 46 -18.28 -5.07 9.41
C MET A 46 -19.09 -5.65 8.24
N GLU A 47 -19.22 -4.96 7.11
CA GLU A 47 -20.08 -5.41 6.00
C GLU A 47 -19.29 -5.74 4.72
N ILE A 48 -17.98 -6.02 4.81
CA ILE A 48 -17.17 -6.28 3.62
C ILE A 48 -16.39 -7.57 3.81
N SER A 49 -16.98 -8.66 3.30
CA SER A 49 -16.34 -9.97 3.14
C SER A 49 -14.98 -9.79 2.47
N PHE A 50 -13.93 -9.87 3.28
CA PHE A 50 -12.54 -9.74 2.90
C PHE A 50 -12.14 -10.89 1.96
N GLY A 51 -12.44 -10.71 0.67
CA GLY A 51 -11.97 -11.57 -0.40
C GLY A 51 -10.45 -11.43 -0.50
N THR A 52 -9.75 -12.45 0.00
CA THR A 52 -8.31 -12.60 -0.08
C THR A 52 -7.81 -12.37 -1.50
N SER A 53 -7.28 -11.18 -1.81
CA SER A 53 -6.62 -10.92 -3.09
C SER A 53 -5.24 -10.26 -2.93
N SER A 54 -4.54 -10.59 -1.83
CA SER A 54 -3.08 -10.42 -1.76
C SER A 54 -2.38 -11.72 -2.14
N SER A 55 -2.36 -12.04 -3.44
CA SER A 55 -1.25 -12.80 -4.04
C SER A 55 -1.25 -12.72 -5.57
N GLN A 56 -1.34 -11.51 -6.12
CA GLN A 56 -0.86 -11.26 -7.49
C GLN A 56 0.44 -10.47 -7.41
N ARG A 57 1.44 -11.07 -6.75
CA ARG A 57 2.83 -10.74 -7.03
C ARG A 57 3.13 -11.32 -8.39
N SER A 58 2.87 -10.49 -9.40
CA SER A 58 3.46 -10.60 -10.73
C SER A 58 4.98 -10.79 -10.55
N THR A 59 5.45 -12.03 -10.66
CA THR A 59 6.85 -12.27 -11.01
C THR A 59 6.99 -11.81 -12.46
N ARG A 60 7.20 -10.51 -12.63
CA ARG A 60 7.81 -9.96 -13.84
C ARG A 60 9.27 -10.44 -13.87
N SER A 61 9.45 -11.75 -14.07
CA SER A 61 10.68 -12.33 -14.56
C SER A 61 10.77 -11.97 -16.04
N GLY A 62 11.37 -10.81 -16.29
CA GLY A 62 11.47 -10.19 -17.60
C GLY A 62 12.32 -8.93 -17.51
N HIS A 63 13.57 -9.14 -17.12
CA HIS A 63 14.76 -8.38 -17.53
C HIS A 63 14.48 -7.42 -18.70
N ARG A 64 14.04 -6.20 -18.41
CA ARG A 64 14.32 -5.06 -19.29
C ARG A 64 15.53 -4.37 -18.70
N GLY A 65 16.70 -4.86 -19.10
CA GLY A 65 17.98 -4.24 -18.83
C GLY A 65 17.96 -2.80 -19.33
N TRP A 66 17.80 -1.88 -18.39
CA TRP A 66 18.12 -0.47 -18.61
C TRP A 66 19.61 -0.33 -18.32
N ASN A 67 20.40 -0.29 -19.40
CA ASN A 67 21.80 0.14 -19.46
C ASN A 67 22.85 -0.84 -18.90
N ALA A 68 23.42 -1.67 -19.78
CA ALA A 68 24.72 -2.29 -19.58
C ALA A 68 25.60 -2.10 -20.83
N GLN A 69 26.26 -0.95 -20.90
CA GLN A 69 27.57 -0.77 -21.53
C GLN A 69 28.45 -0.15 -20.42
N PRO A 70 29.69 -0.62 -20.19
CA PRO A 70 30.81 -0.19 -21.05
C PRO A 70 31.97 -1.19 -21.24
N ASP A 71 32.57 -1.10 -22.43
CA ASP A 71 34.02 -1.00 -22.76
C ASP A 71 35.10 -1.94 -22.17
N GLY A 72 35.92 -2.54 -23.05
CA GLY A 72 37.39 -2.54 -22.90
C GLY A 72 38.14 -3.81 -22.44
N MET A 73 39.04 -4.28 -23.32
CA MET A 73 40.30 -5.03 -23.07
C MET A 73 40.29 -6.52 -22.66
N ALA A 74 40.54 -7.40 -23.63
CA ALA A 74 41.45 -8.54 -23.47
C ALA A 74 42.10 -8.87 -24.83
N MET A 75 43.40 -9.19 -24.78
CA MET A 75 44.40 -9.23 -25.86
C MET A 75 44.13 -10.24 -26.99
#